data_AF-A0A1D8GLY9-F1
#
_entry.id   AF-A0A1D8GLY9-F1
#
_cell.length_a   1.000
_cell.length_b   1.000
_cell.length_c   1.000
_cell.angle_alpha   90.00
_cell.angle_beta   90.00
_cell.angle_gamma   90.00
#
_symmetry.space_group_name_H-M   'P 1'
#
loop_
_entity.id
_entity.type
_entity.pdbx_description
1 polymer ?
#
loop_
_entity_poly.entity_id
_entity_poly.type
_entity_poly.pdbx_seq_one_letter_code
_entity_poly.pdbx_strand_id
1 'polypeptide(L)' 'MLITEIKDGECAMIGDNIRIHIVKNKKRDIRLAIDAPKHLPIKRGECIEKNRLPNFKEKKCWVE' A
#
# COMPACT_ATOMS: atom_id res chain seq x y z
N MET A 1 -12.47 5.94 8.70
CA MET A 1 -11.29 6.51 8.01
C MET A 1 -10.57 7.39 9.00
N LEU A 2 -9.31 7.08 9.31
CA LEU A 2 -8.45 7.89 10.18
C LEU A 2 -7.51 8.69 9.30
N ILE A 3 -7.31 9.98 9.59
CA ILE A 3 -6.43 10.87 8.84
C ILE A 3 -5.28 11.26 9.75
N THR A 4 -4.06 11.09 9.27
CA THR A 4 -2.84 11.43 10.00
C THR A 4 -1.88 12.14 9.06
N GLU A 5 -1.31 13.24 9.52
CA GLU A 5 -0.24 13.94 8.80
C GLU A 5 1.08 13.24 9.10
N ILE A 6 1.82 12.85 8.06
CA ILE A 6 3.10 12.14 8.16
C ILE A 6 4.11 12.92 7.34
N LYS A 7 5.23 13.32 7.95
CA LYS A 7 6.31 14.03 7.27
C LYS A 7 7.22 13.06 6.52
N ASP A 8 8.07 13.62 5.65
CA ASP A 8 9.08 12.79 5.00
C ASP A 8 10.06 12.20 6.03
N GLY A 9 10.28 10.89 5.94
CA GLY A 9 11.08 10.14 6.91
C GLY A 9 10.31 9.60 8.13
N GLU A 10 9.04 9.99 8.31
CA GLU A 10 8.20 9.44 9.38
C GLU A 10 7.47 8.15 8.97
N CYS A 11 6.95 7.44 9.97
CA CYS A 11 6.23 6.19 9.77
C CYS A 11 4.96 6.13 10.62
N ALA A 12 3.93 5.47 10.08
CA ALA A 12 2.73 5.12 10.80
C ALA A 12 2.68 3.60 11.05
N MET A 13 2.25 3.24 12.26
CA MET A 13 2.01 1.85 12.67
C MET A 13 0.52 1.54 12.57
N ILE A 14 0.17 0.41 11.96
CA ILE A 14 -1.19 -0.17 12.04
C ILE A 14 -1.10 -1.46 12.84
N GLY A 15 -1.69 -1.45 14.04
CA GLY A 15 -1.47 -2.50 15.03
C GLY A 15 0.02 -2.64 15.36
N ASP A 16 0.47 -3.88 15.54
CA ASP A 16 1.86 -4.16 15.96
C ASP A 16 2.77 -4.59 14.80
N ASN A 17 2.20 -4.92 13.64
CA ASN A 17 2.88 -5.69 12.59
C ASN A 17 2.92 -5.01 11.22
N ILE A 18 2.24 -3.88 11.05
CA ILE A 18 2.19 -3.18 9.77
C ILE A 18 2.78 -1.79 9.95
N ARG A 19 3.85 -1.51 9.20
CA ARG A 19 4.55 -0.22 9.16
C ARG A 19 4.38 0.42 7.80
N ILE A 20 4.05 1.70 7.79
CA ILE A 20 3.89 2.50 6.58
C ILE A 20 4.87 3.66 6.65
N HIS A 21 5.75 3.78 5.66
CA HIS A 21 6.73 4.86 5.53
C HIS A 21 6.44 5.69 4.28
N ILE A 22 6.49 7.01 4.42
CA ILE A 22 6.44 7.90 3.26
C ILE A 22 7.87 8.15 2.76
N VAL A 23 8.13 7.68 1.55
CA VAL A 23 9.40 7.88 0.86
C VAL A 23 9.22 9.05 -0.11
N LYS A 24 9.91 10.15 0.19
CA LYS A 24 9.93 11.32 -0.70
C LYS A 24 10.66 10.98 -1.98
N ASN A 25 10.01 11.18 -3.12
CA ASN A 25 10.67 11.14 -4.42
C ASN A 25 10.99 12.58 -4.87
N LYS A 26 12.07 12.74 -5.63
CA LYS A 26 12.43 14.03 -6.24
C LYS A 26 11.46 14.45 -7.36
N LYS A 27 10.74 13.49 -7.94
CA LYS A 27 9.66 13.71 -8.91
C LYS A 27 8.32 13.69 -8.18
N ARG A 28 7.32 14.41 -8.72
CA ARG A 28 5.97 14.70 -8.14
C ARG A 28 5.16 13.51 -7.57
N ASP A 29 5.68 12.30 -7.65
CA ASP A 29 5.05 11.08 -7.19
C ASP A 29 5.37 10.81 -5.72
N ILE A 30 4.35 10.53 -4.92
CA ILE A 30 4.51 10.06 -3.54
C ILE A 30 4.79 8.56 -3.58
N ARG A 31 5.84 8.11 -2.87
CA ARG A 31 6.10 6.68 -2.69
C ARG A 31 5.74 6.28 -1.27
N LEU A 32 4.99 5.19 -1.14
CA LEU A 32 4.66 4.56 0.13
C LEU A 32 5.40 3.23 0.20
N ALA A 33 6.20 3.04 1.23
CA ALA A 33 6.77 1.75 1.57
C ALA A 33 5.92 1.12 2.69
N ILE A 34 5.49 -0.12 2.49
CA ILE A 34 4.68 -0.85 3.47
C ILE A 34 5.46 -2.09 3.86
N ASP A 35 5.79 -2.18 5.14
CA ASP A 35 6.37 -3.36 5.75
C ASP A 35 5.26 -4.09 6.51
N ALA A 36 4.98 -5.32 6.10
CA ALA A 36 3.93 -6.14 6.68
C ALA A 36 4.34 -7.62 6.59
N PRO A 37 3.79 -8.49 7.45
CA PRO A 37 4.11 -9.91 7.41
C PRO A 37 3.60 -10.56 6.12
N LYS A 38 4.36 -11.53 5.61
CA LYS A 38 4.12 -12.19 4.30
C LYS A 38 2.74 -12.84 4.15
N HIS A 39 2.09 -13.21 5.24
CA HIS A 39 0.77 -13.83 5.22
C HIS A 39 -0.35 -12.81 4.93
N LEU A 40 -0.09 -11.51 5.10
CA LEU A 40 -1.06 -10.45 4.90
C LEU A 40 -0.93 -9.88 3.48
N PRO A 41 -1.90 -10.12 2.58
CA PRO A 41 -1.80 -9.66 1.20
C PRO A 41 -2.00 -8.15 1.12
N ILE A 42 -1.00 -7.44 0.61
CA ILE A 42 -1.10 -6.01 0.29
C ILE A 42 -1.49 -5.87 -1.18
N LYS A 43 -2.62 -5.21 -1.45
CA LYS A 43 -3.10 -4.95 -2.82
C LYS A 43 -3.30 -3.45 -3.01
N ARG A 44 -2.98 -2.96 -4.20
CA ARG A 44 -3.28 -1.58 -4.57
C ARG A 44 -4.78 -1.42 -4.80
N GLY A 45 -5.33 -0.26 -4.46
CA GLY A 45 -6.79 -0.03 -4.49
C GLY A 45 -7.40 -0.32 -5.86
N GLU A 46 -6.69 0.03 -6.94
CA GLU A 46 -7.14 -0.22 -8.31
C GLU A 46 -7.26 -1.72 -8.65
N CYS A 47 -6.58 -2.61 -7.92
CA CYS A 47 -6.71 -4.05 -8.07
C CYS A 47 -7.95 -4.59 -7.35
N ILE A 48 -8.39 -3.93 -6.28
CA ILE A 48 -9.54 -4.36 -5.46
C ILE A 48 -10.84 -4.00 -6.17
N GLU A 49 -10.94 -2.78 -6.72
CA GLU A 49 -12.16 -2.33 -7.42
C GLU A 49 -12.48 -3.18 -8.65
N LYS A 50 -11.46 -3.67 -9.38
CA LYS A 50 -11.63 -4.58 -10.52
C LYS A 50 -12.18 -5.95 -10.13
N ASN A 51 -11.92 -6.41 -8.91
CA ASN A 51 -12.37 -7.71 -8.42
C ASN A 51 -13.78 -7.68 -7.81
N ARG A 52 -14.37 -6.49 -7.64
CA ARG A 52 -15.79 -6.34 -7.25
C ARG A 52 -16.74 -6.52 -8.44
N LEU A 53 -16.23 -6.48 -9.67
CA LEU A 53 -16.98 -6.84 -10.87
C LEU A 53 -16.76 -8.34 -11.13
N PRO A 54 -17.82 -9.16 -11.26
CA PRO A 54 -17.74 -10.63 -11.22
C PRO A 54 -17.04 -11.29 -12.42
N ASN A 55 -16.23 -10.59 -13.23
CA ASN A 55 -15.69 -11.20 -14.45
C ASN A 55 -14.36 -10.64 -15.03
N PHE A 56 -13.49 -10.00 -14.25
CA PHE A 56 -12.23 -9.48 -14.83
C PHE A 56 -11.03 -10.39 -14.55
N LYS A 57 -10.56 -11.07 -15.62
CA LYS A 57 -9.41 -11.99 -15.64
C LYS A 57 -8.20 -11.43 -14.89
N GLU A 58 -7.69 -12.22 -13.96
CA GLU A 58 -6.43 -12.03 -13.26
C GLU A 58 -5.30 -11.67 -14.24
N LYS A 59 -4.70 -10.49 -14.05
CA LYS A 59 -3.33 -10.25 -14.49
C LYS A 59 -2.45 -10.14 -13.24
N LYS A 60 -1.67 -11.21 -13.04
CA LYS A 60 -0.57 -11.34 -12.06
C LYS A 60 0.17 -10.02 -11.88
N CYS A 61 0.08 -9.42 -10.70
CA CYS A 61 1.02 -8.41 -10.23
C CYS A 61 1.85 -9.07 -9.13
N TRP A 62 2.89 -9.81 -9.54
CA TRP A 62 3.95 -10.19 -8.62
C TRP A 62 4.75 -8.92 -8.33
N VAL A 63 4.95 -8.63 -7.05
CA VAL A 63 6.10 -7.83 -6.61
C VAL A 63 7.02 -8.87 -5.97
N GLU A 64 8.21 -9.03 -6.56
CA GLU A 64 9.29 -9.88 -6.07
C GLU A 64 9.72 -9.50 -4.65
#